data_AF-A0A7X9J3C9-F1
#
_entry.id   AF-A0A7X9J3C9-F1
#
_cell.length_a   1.000
_cell.length_b   1.000
_cell.length_c   1.000
_cell.angle_alpha   90.00
_cell.angle_beta   90.00
_cell.angle_gamma   90.00
#
_symmetry.space_group_name_H-M   'P 1'
#
loop_
_entity.id
_entity.type
_entity.pdbx_description
1 polymer ?
#
loop_
_entity_poly.entity_id
_entity_poly.type
_entity_poly.pdbx_seq_one_letter_code
_entity_poly.pdbx_strand_id
1 'polypeptide(L)'
;RDDFYFARARDHLFCFRQFIAREDGDFNARRGMVPEQWFHTDWTHPKGYILPLAHAWCAGWTVWIEDWLSSFGHIFIDPDCEGLYLLESLVVEDVDWQTGVLRLTNPWTRDLALRVVNLRSEERRLLKITAGDSVILQF
;
A
#
# COMPACT_ATOMS: atom_id res chain seq x y z
N ARG A 1 20.17 1.27 3.19
CA ARG A 1 19.09 1.41 2.20
C ARG A 1 18.71 0.01 1.77
N ASP A 2 17.45 -0.38 1.84
CA ASP A 2 17.06 -1.79 1.68
C ASP A 2 15.77 -1.91 0.87
N ASP A 3 15.93 -1.99 -0.44
CA ASP A 3 14.83 -2.14 -1.40
C ASP A 3 14.09 -3.47 -1.17
N PHE A 4 14.76 -4.47 -0.61
CA PHE A 4 14.16 -5.76 -0.30
C PHE A 4 13.13 -5.63 0.83
N TYR A 5 13.47 -5.01 1.97
CA TYR A 5 12.49 -4.79 3.04
C TYR A 5 11.34 -3.90 2.58
N PHE A 6 11.61 -2.89 1.74
CA PHE A 6 10.54 -2.07 1.17
C PHE A 6 9.58 -2.91 0.31
N ALA A 7 10.12 -3.72 -0.59
CA ALA A 7 9.32 -4.60 -1.44
C ALA A 7 8.48 -5.58 -0.58
N ARG A 8 9.07 -6.16 0.47
CA ARG A 8 8.34 -7.04 1.41
C ARG A 8 7.23 -6.32 2.16
N ALA A 9 7.48 -5.10 2.63
CA ALA A 9 6.45 -4.29 3.29
C ALA A 9 5.29 -3.99 2.34
N ARG A 10 5.59 -3.60 1.10
CA ARG A 10 4.58 -3.36 0.05
C ARG A 10 3.77 -4.62 -0.27
N ASP A 11 4.44 -5.75 -0.47
CA ASP A 11 3.79 -7.03 -0.79
C ASP A 11 2.82 -7.44 0.32
N HIS A 12 3.22 -7.30 1.59
CA HIS A 12 2.35 -7.58 2.74
C HIS A 12 1.15 -6.64 2.80
N LEU A 13 1.36 -5.34 2.63
CA LEU A 13 0.28 -4.35 2.65
C LEU A 13 -0.76 -4.67 1.57
N PHE A 14 -0.33 -4.93 0.34
CA PHE A 14 -1.22 -5.24 -0.77
C PHE A 14 -1.95 -6.58 -0.56
N CYS A 15 -1.25 -7.59 -0.06
CA CYS A 15 -1.86 -8.88 0.27
C CYS A 15 -2.97 -8.74 1.32
N PHE A 16 -2.65 -8.15 2.48
CA PHE A 16 -3.57 -8.16 3.62
C PHE A 16 -4.73 -7.17 3.49
N ARG A 17 -4.57 -6.07 2.74
CA ARG A 17 -5.71 -5.18 2.39
C ARG A 17 -6.79 -5.91 1.60
N GLN A 18 -6.44 -6.90 0.77
CA GLN A 18 -7.41 -7.68 -0.01
C GLN A 18 -8.24 -8.64 0.85
N PHE A 19 -7.77 -8.97 2.06
CA PHE A 19 -8.45 -9.87 2.98
C PHE A 19 -9.34 -9.16 4.01
N ILE A 20 -9.55 -7.85 3.84
CA ILE A 20 -10.59 -7.13 4.58
C ILE A 20 -11.94 -7.47 3.94
N ALA A 21 -12.81 -8.14 4.68
CA ALA A 21 -14.19 -8.40 4.27
C ALA A 21 -14.90 -7.05 4.06
N ARG A 22 -15.29 -6.75 2.82
CA ARG A 22 -15.97 -5.50 2.45
C ARG A 22 -17.47 -5.60 2.66
N GLU A 23 -18.00 -6.83 2.60
CA GLU A 23 -19.41 -7.15 2.75
C GLU A 23 -19.60 -8.40 3.64
N ASP A 24 -20.79 -8.59 4.21
CA ASP A 24 -21.10 -9.83 4.92
C ASP A 24 -21.13 -11.00 3.92
N GLY A 25 -20.42 -12.08 4.22
CA GLY A 25 -20.25 -13.24 3.35
C GLY A 25 -18.93 -13.27 2.59
N ASP A 26 -18.18 -12.16 2.51
CA ASP A 26 -16.80 -12.16 1.97
C ASP A 26 -15.95 -13.15 2.76
N PHE A 27 -15.42 -14.18 2.08
CA PHE A 27 -14.68 -15.27 2.71
C PHE A 27 -15.43 -15.95 3.88
N ASN A 28 -16.77 -15.92 3.87
CA ASN A 28 -17.64 -16.35 4.97
C ASN A 28 -17.43 -15.56 6.29
N ALA A 29 -17.03 -14.29 6.19
CA ALA A 29 -16.84 -13.38 7.32
C ALA A 29 -17.92 -12.30 7.39
N ARG A 30 -17.93 -11.50 8.47
CA ARG A 30 -18.73 -10.27 8.55
C ARG A 30 -17.93 -9.07 8.05
N ARG A 31 -18.61 -8.03 7.57
CA ARG A 31 -17.98 -6.80 7.10
C ARG A 31 -16.99 -6.24 8.14
N GLY A 32 -15.79 -5.92 7.68
CA GLY A 32 -14.68 -5.39 8.47
C GLY A 32 -13.81 -6.46 9.14
N MET A 33 -14.20 -7.74 9.08
CA MET A 33 -13.35 -8.83 9.54
C MET A 33 -12.15 -9.03 8.60
N VAL A 34 -11.04 -9.46 9.18
CA VAL A 34 -9.84 -9.91 8.48
C VAL A 34 -9.48 -11.30 9.00
N PRO A 35 -8.89 -12.19 8.20
CA PRO A 35 -8.44 -13.49 8.67
C PRO A 35 -7.29 -13.35 9.66
N GLU A 36 -7.23 -14.24 10.65
CA GLU A 36 -6.12 -14.29 11.60
C GLU A 36 -4.82 -14.76 10.95
N GLN A 37 -4.86 -15.83 10.14
CA GLN A 37 -3.68 -16.43 9.52
C GLN A 37 -3.96 -16.92 8.10
N TRP A 38 -2.92 -16.85 7.28
CA TRP A 38 -2.85 -17.46 5.95
C TRP A 38 -1.70 -18.46 5.92
N PHE A 39 -2.01 -19.72 5.60
CA PHE A 39 -1.05 -20.82 5.60
C PHE A 39 -0.34 -20.92 4.24
N HIS A 40 0.86 -20.35 4.13
CA HIS A 40 1.68 -20.43 2.92
C HIS A 40 2.41 -21.78 2.76
N THR A 41 2.50 -22.55 3.85
CA THR A 41 3.02 -23.93 3.90
C THR A 41 2.04 -24.84 4.64
N ASP A 42 2.16 -26.14 4.40
CA ASP A 42 1.43 -27.16 5.13
C ASP A 42 2.09 -27.36 6.51
N TRP A 43 1.43 -26.86 7.56
CA TRP A 43 1.94 -26.96 8.93
C TRP A 43 0.86 -27.46 9.89
N THR A 44 -0.03 -26.58 10.35
CA THR A 44 -1.20 -26.98 11.15
C THR A 44 -2.46 -27.13 10.31
N HIS A 45 -2.45 -26.56 9.10
CA HIS A 45 -3.52 -26.60 8.11
C HIS A 45 -2.90 -26.76 6.71
N PRO A 46 -3.65 -27.30 5.74
CA PRO A 46 -3.18 -27.42 4.37
C PRO A 46 -2.71 -26.08 3.78
N LYS A 47 -1.74 -26.14 2.87
CA LYS A 47 -1.28 -24.96 2.14
C LYS A 47 -2.44 -24.25 1.44
N GLY A 48 -2.53 -22.94 1.61
CA GLY A 48 -3.58 -22.08 1.07
C GLY A 48 -4.78 -21.90 2.00
N TYR A 49 -4.82 -22.59 3.14
CA TYR A 49 -5.90 -22.41 4.13
C TYR A 49 -5.87 -20.98 4.71
N ILE A 50 -7.06 -20.42 4.94
CA ILE A 50 -7.26 -19.09 5.52
C ILE A 50 -8.13 -19.25 6.74
N LEU A 51 -7.68 -18.77 7.91
CA LEU A 51 -8.49 -18.86 9.13
C LEU A 51 -9.70 -17.92 9.04
N PRO A 52 -10.91 -18.41 9.33
CA PRO A 52 -12.14 -17.61 9.25
C PRO A 52 -12.33 -16.66 10.46
N LEU A 53 -11.47 -16.74 11.48
CA LEU A 53 -11.60 -15.95 12.70
C LEU A 53 -10.96 -14.57 12.52
N ALA A 54 -11.70 -13.53 12.92
CA ALA A 54 -11.19 -12.17 13.04
C ALA A 54 -10.55 -11.97 14.40
N HIS A 55 -9.22 -11.92 14.43
CA HIS A 55 -8.48 -11.69 15.66
C HIS A 55 -8.06 -10.23 15.78
N ALA A 56 -8.24 -9.63 16.97
CA ALA A 56 -8.13 -8.18 17.19
C ALA A 56 -6.76 -7.60 16.80
N TRP A 57 -5.67 -8.34 17.02
CA TRP A 57 -4.33 -7.93 16.61
C TRP A 57 -4.16 -7.74 15.09
N CYS A 58 -4.74 -8.59 14.24
CA CYS A 58 -4.63 -8.47 12.78
C CYS A 58 -5.37 -7.23 12.30
N ALA A 59 -6.60 -7.01 12.78
CA ALA A 59 -7.35 -5.79 12.49
C ALA A 59 -6.64 -4.53 13.02
N GLY A 60 -6.07 -4.62 14.22
CA GLY A 60 -5.27 -3.54 14.82
C GLY A 60 -4.05 -3.18 13.98
N TRP A 61 -3.33 -4.18 13.45
CA TRP A 61 -2.20 -3.97 12.53
C TRP A 61 -2.64 -3.27 11.24
N THR A 62 -3.77 -3.67 10.66
CA THR A 62 -4.33 -3.01 9.47
C THR A 62 -4.65 -1.55 9.76
N VAL A 63 -5.33 -1.25 10.86
CA VAL A 63 -5.63 0.15 11.23
C VAL A 63 -4.36 0.95 11.47
N TRP A 64 -3.40 0.37 12.20
CA TRP A 64 -2.14 1.03 12.52
C TRP A 64 -1.32 1.35 11.26
N ILE A 65 -1.23 0.44 10.28
CA ILE A 65 -0.47 0.71 9.06
C ILE A 65 -1.14 1.80 8.20
N GLU A 66 -2.47 1.85 8.13
CA GLU A 66 -3.18 2.93 7.45
C GLU A 66 -2.93 4.29 8.12
N ASP A 67 -2.95 4.33 9.45
CA ASP A 67 -2.61 5.54 10.22
C ASP A 67 -1.16 5.96 9.97
N TRP A 68 -0.23 5.00 9.99
CA TRP A 68 1.17 5.22 9.69
C TRP A 68 1.36 5.79 8.28
N LEU A 69 0.75 5.23 7.24
CA LEU A 69 0.85 5.72 5.86
C LEU A 69 0.28 7.15 5.73
N SER A 70 -0.84 7.42 6.39
CA SER A 70 -1.47 8.75 6.42
C SER A 70 -0.58 9.81 7.06
N SER A 71 0.22 9.42 8.05
CA SER A 71 1.13 10.28 8.80
C SER A 71 2.50 10.43 8.13
N PHE A 72 3.08 9.32 7.66
CA PHE A 72 4.48 9.24 7.26
C PHE A 72 4.70 9.29 5.75
N GLY A 73 3.86 8.65 4.93
CA GLY A 73 4.06 8.62 3.49
C GLY A 73 3.47 7.40 2.80
N HIS A 74 3.00 7.60 1.57
CA HIS A 74 2.59 6.53 0.65
C HIS A 74 3.56 6.40 -0.53
N ILE A 75 4.17 7.52 -0.93
CA ILE A 75 5.10 7.63 -2.05
C ILE A 75 6.37 8.25 -1.50
N PHE A 76 7.51 7.58 -1.65
CA PHE A 76 8.81 8.13 -1.29
C PHE A 76 9.68 8.25 -2.54
N ILE A 77 10.24 9.43 -2.74
CA ILE A 77 11.07 9.76 -3.87
C ILE A 77 12.45 10.12 -3.33
N ASP A 78 13.48 9.48 -3.84
CA ASP A 78 14.86 9.71 -3.46
C ASP A 78 15.68 10.04 -4.71
N PRO A 79 15.89 11.34 -4.97
CA PRO A 79 16.61 11.79 -6.15
C PRO A 79 18.11 11.48 -6.13
N ASP A 80 18.69 11.09 -4.98
CA ASP A 80 20.12 10.81 -4.85
C ASP A 80 20.52 9.48 -5.48
N CYS A 81 19.61 8.51 -5.52
CA CYS A 81 19.86 7.25 -6.23
C CYS A 81 18.77 6.89 -7.24
N GLU A 82 17.96 7.86 -7.67
CA GLU A 82 16.88 7.61 -8.63
C GLU A 82 15.88 6.56 -8.09
N GLY A 83 15.58 6.61 -6.79
CA GLY A 83 14.75 5.65 -6.10
C GLY A 83 13.29 6.10 -5.97
N LEU A 84 12.36 5.30 -6.49
CA LEU A 84 10.92 5.50 -6.33
C LEU A 84 10.29 4.34 -5.55
N TYR A 85 9.65 4.66 -4.43
CA TYR A 85 9.11 3.70 -3.48
C TYR A 85 7.62 3.94 -3.27
N LEU A 86 6.78 3.00 -3.72
CA LEU A 86 5.32 3.10 -3.66
C LEU A 86 4.72 2.10 -2.68
N LEU A 87 4.06 2.59 -1.63
CA LEU A 87 3.24 1.79 -0.70
C LEU A 87 1.74 1.87 -1.03
N GLU A 88 1.38 2.49 -2.15
CA GLU A 88 0.04 2.42 -2.73
C GLU A 88 0.13 1.84 -4.14
N SER A 89 -0.93 1.14 -4.57
CA SER A 89 -1.00 0.59 -5.92
C SER A 89 -1.29 1.72 -6.91
N LEU A 90 -0.23 2.27 -7.49
CA LEU A 90 -0.27 3.26 -8.55
C LEU A 90 0.43 2.70 -9.78
N VAL A 91 -0.01 3.14 -10.96
CA VAL A 91 0.70 2.88 -12.20
C VAL A 91 1.73 3.99 -12.39
N VAL A 92 3.00 3.61 -12.51
CA VAL A 92 4.07 4.54 -12.90
C VAL A 92 4.10 4.58 -14.42
N GLU A 93 3.72 5.72 -15.00
CA GLU A 93 3.71 5.87 -16.46
C GLU A 93 5.06 6.34 -16.98
N ASP A 94 5.69 7.26 -16.27
CA ASP A 94 6.98 7.85 -16.66
C ASP A 94 7.71 8.44 -15.45
N VAL A 95 9.04 8.40 -15.48
CA VAL A 95 9.92 9.01 -14.48
C VAL A 95 11.13 9.61 -15.18
N ASP A 96 11.27 10.92 -15.09
CA ASP A 96 12.44 11.66 -15.54
C ASP A 96 13.19 12.24 -14.34
N TRP A 97 14.29 11.59 -13.99
CA TRP A 97 15.17 12.00 -12.89
C TRP A 97 16.01 13.25 -13.20
N GLN A 98 16.20 13.59 -14.48
CA GLN A 98 16.95 14.79 -14.87
C GLN A 98 16.10 16.05 -14.70
N THR A 99 14.82 15.98 -15.07
CA THR A 99 13.88 17.11 -14.91
C THR A 99 13.11 17.09 -13.59
N GLY A 100 13.19 15.99 -12.83
CA GLY A 100 12.49 15.79 -11.56
C GLY A 100 10.99 15.63 -11.75
N VAL A 101 10.57 14.95 -12.83
CA VAL A 101 9.16 14.80 -13.20
C VAL A 101 8.75 13.32 -13.11
N LEU A 102 7.63 13.06 -12.45
CA LEU A 102 7.06 11.72 -12.26
C LEU A 102 5.59 11.75 -12.68
N ARG A 103 5.17 10.80 -13.52
CA ARG A 103 3.78 10.64 -13.92
C ARG A 103 3.19 9.38 -13.31
N LEU A 104 2.14 9.55 -12.51
CA LEU A 104 1.45 8.46 -11.82
C LEU A 104 -0.02 8.44 -12.21
N THR A 105 -0.57 7.24 -12.34
CA THR A 105 -2.01 7.02 -12.59
C THR A 105 -2.63 6.26 -11.43
N ASN A 106 -3.82 6.69 -11.02
CA ASN A 106 -4.65 6.02 -10.04
C ASN A 106 -5.49 4.93 -10.74
N PRO A 107 -5.16 3.63 -10.57
CA PRO A 107 -5.91 2.56 -11.21
C PRO A 107 -7.23 2.24 -10.48
N TRP A 108 -7.47 2.84 -9.31
CA TRP A 108 -8.62 2.52 -8.48
C TRP A 108 -9.87 3.23 -8.98
N THR A 109 -11.02 2.64 -8.66
CA THR A 109 -12.35 3.22 -8.90
C THR A 109 -12.75 4.29 -7.88
N ARG A 110 -11.82 4.68 -6.99
CA ARG A 110 -12.02 5.70 -5.96
C ARG A 110 -10.88 6.71 -5.99
N ASP A 111 -11.20 7.92 -5.54
CA ASP A 111 -10.20 8.96 -5.35
C ASP A 111 -9.20 8.55 -4.27
N LEU A 112 -7.94 8.91 -4.49
CA LEU A 112 -6.85 8.70 -3.55
C LEU A 112 -6.37 10.03 -2.98
N ALA A 113 -6.08 10.02 -1.68
CA ALA A 113 -5.39 11.10 -0.97
C ALA A 113 -4.11 10.54 -0.35
N LEU A 114 -2.99 10.79 -1.01
CA LEU A 114 -1.70 10.17 -0.71
C LEU A 114 -0.72 11.20 -0.17
N ARG A 115 0.23 10.75 0.62
CA ARG A 115 1.35 11.59 1.07
C ARG A 115 2.60 11.25 0.28
N VAL A 116 3.17 12.23 -0.40
CA VAL A 116 4.45 12.12 -1.11
C VAL A 116 5.54 12.70 -0.23
N VAL A 117 6.66 11.99 -0.14
CA VAL A 117 7.82 12.37 0.66
C VAL A 117 9.04 12.42 -0.26
N ASN A 118 9.73 13.56 -0.31
CA ASN A 118 11.05 13.64 -0.92
C ASN A 118 12.08 13.33 0.18
N LEU A 119 12.86 12.26 0.01
CA LEU A 119 13.81 11.78 1.02
C LEU A 119 15.06 12.66 1.14
N ARG A 120 15.40 13.45 0.11
CA ARG A 120 16.51 14.41 0.16
C ARG A 120 16.12 15.68 0.92
N SER A 121 14.95 16.25 0.60
CA SER A 121 14.49 17.51 1.21
C SER A 121 13.66 17.32 2.50
N GLU A 122 13.25 16.10 2.79
CA GLU A 122 12.27 15.72 3.83
C GLU A 122 10.89 16.39 3.68
N GLU A 123 10.63 17.01 2.53
CA GLU A 123 9.34 17.64 2.24
C GLU A 123 8.23 16.58 2.18
N ARG A 124 7.09 16.86 2.83
CA ARG A 124 5.89 16.04 2.78
C ARG A 124 4.73 16.83 2.20
N ARG A 125 4.17 16.34 1.08
CA ARG A 125 3.02 16.97 0.41
C ARG A 125 1.85 16.00 0.29
N LEU A 126 0.64 16.55 0.34
CA LEU A 126 -0.58 15.81 0.03
C LEU A 126 -0.80 15.82 -1.48
N LEU A 127 -1.08 14.66 -2.04
CA LEU A 127 -1.41 14.43 -3.43
C LEU A 127 -2.80 13.82 -3.52
N LYS A 128 -3.70 14.48 -4.25
CA LYS A 128 -5.00 13.90 -4.58
C LYS A 128 -4.99 13.46 -6.03
N ILE A 129 -5.45 12.23 -6.28
CA ILE A 129 -5.58 11.69 -7.64
C ILE A 129 -6.99 11.13 -7.76
N THR A 130 -7.77 11.67 -8.70
CA THR A 130 -9.12 11.19 -8.99
C THR A 130 -9.08 9.76 -9.53
N ALA A 131 -10.15 9.00 -9.31
CA ALA A 131 -10.30 7.64 -9.82
C ALA A 131 -10.02 7.57 -11.34
N GLY A 132 -9.10 6.72 -11.77
CA GLY A 132 -8.74 6.54 -13.18
C GLY A 132 -7.87 7.63 -13.81
N ASP A 133 -7.59 8.72 -13.10
CA ASP A 133 -6.83 9.85 -13.63
C ASP A 133 -5.32 9.73 -13.40
N SER A 134 -4.57 10.47 -14.22
CA SER A 134 -3.12 10.66 -14.09
C SER A 134 -2.78 12.00 -13.44
N VAL A 135 -1.66 12.04 -12.72
CA VAL A 135 -1.09 13.27 -12.17
C VAL A 135 0.40 13.35 -12.51
N ILE A 136 0.87 14.57 -12.72
CA ILE A 136 2.30 14.89 -12.87
C ILE A 136 2.79 15.49 -11.56
N LEU A 137 3.88 14.94 -11.06
CA LEU A 137 4.55 15.32 -9.84
C LEU A 137 5.94 15.86 -10.18
N GLN A 138 6.23 17.07 -9.75
CA GLN A 138 7.59 17.61 -9.78
C GLN A 138 8.26 17.40 -8.42
N PHE A 139 9.50 16.96 -8.35
CA PHE A 139 10.18 16.60 -7.10
C PHE A 139 11.66 16.96 -7.08
#